data_AF-A0A7Y6PNE4-F1
#
_entry.id   AF-A0A7Y6PNE4-F1
#
_cell.length_a   1.000
_cell.length_b   1.000
_cell.length_c   1.000
_cell.angle_alpha   90.00
_cell.angle_beta   90.00
_cell.angle_gamma   90.00
#
_symmetry.space_group_name_H-M   'P 1'
#
loop_
_entity.id
_entity.type
_entity.pdbx_description
1 polymer ?
#
loop_
_entity_poly.entity_id
_entity_poly.type
_entity_poly.pdbx_seq_one_letter_code
_entity_poly.pdbx_strand_id
1 'polypeptide(L)'
;MFAWRGIALRVAVILAVAGPARAEPADPHIAKARAHIDELALDLAQTELDLALRAGDSDRTRLVEIHRMLGIVHAGLDRPERAVDEFRIVLALDPRAEVPAELGPKIVEPFADARASMQGRAPLAVRLEPYRAGNAELVVVVESDPLAMVKQARGRFVVQRGGESIVVGPGASRIALAIPAGATRASVAVLDEHDNRLAELDVALAVRDTSEQPGIFGRWTVWGGVAIGAGAVGLGFALAARSTQAELDELEQMAMPPFSRVDELDDRGRRRTLIANIAFGAAGAAAVVSTILFVRRPGARVAVAPAPDGALVLISGGF
;
A
#
# COMPACT_ATOMS: atom_id res chain seq x y z
N MET A 1 9.89 -52.22 42.85
CA MET A 1 9.23 -50.90 42.76
C MET A 1 10.24 -49.90 42.22
N PHE A 2 10.42 -49.82 40.89
CA PHE A 2 11.26 -48.83 40.20
C PHE A 2 10.72 -48.70 38.78
N ALA A 3 10.16 -47.53 38.45
CA ALA A 3 9.53 -47.27 37.16
C ALA A 3 10.37 -46.24 36.37
N TRP A 4 11.01 -46.72 35.31
CA TRP A 4 11.68 -45.90 34.30
C TRP A 4 10.62 -45.27 33.39
N ARG A 5 10.51 -43.93 33.39
CA ARG A 5 9.74 -43.18 32.41
C ARG A 5 10.70 -42.63 31.35
N GLY A 6 10.55 -43.12 30.13
CA GLY A 6 11.34 -42.70 28.98
C GLY A 6 11.10 -41.23 28.62
N ILE A 7 12.19 -40.46 28.58
CA ILE A 7 12.23 -39.11 28.05
C ILE A 7 12.59 -39.22 26.58
N ALA A 8 11.59 -39.07 25.69
CA ALA A 8 11.79 -38.99 24.27
C ALA A 8 12.30 -37.59 23.90
N LEU A 9 13.61 -37.48 23.69
CA LEU A 9 14.29 -36.27 23.25
C LEU A 9 13.91 -35.98 21.79
N ARG A 10 13.11 -34.94 21.55
CA ARG A 10 12.83 -34.42 20.20
C ARG A 10 13.90 -33.36 19.86
N VAL A 11 14.92 -33.77 19.11
CA VAL A 11 15.90 -32.85 18.51
C VAL A 11 15.23 -32.19 17.30
N ALA A 12 14.81 -30.94 17.46
CA ALA A 12 14.36 -30.10 16.36
C ALA A 12 15.59 -29.52 15.67
N VAL A 13 15.88 -30.02 14.45
CA VAL A 13 16.92 -29.48 13.57
C VAL A 13 16.42 -28.16 13.00
N ILE A 14 16.94 -27.04 13.50
CA ILE A 14 16.77 -25.72 12.89
C ILE A 14 17.77 -25.62 11.73
N LEU A 15 17.31 -25.86 10.51
CA LEU A 15 18.06 -25.56 9.28
C LEU A 15 18.04 -24.05 9.08
N ALA A 16 19.12 -23.37 9.47
CA ALA A 16 19.36 -21.98 9.12
C ALA A 16 19.62 -21.89 7.61
N VAL A 17 18.62 -21.43 6.86
CA VAL A 17 18.80 -21.07 5.44
C VAL A 17 19.61 -19.78 5.41
N ALA A 18 20.93 -19.91 5.31
CA ALA A 18 21.81 -18.79 4.98
C ALA A 18 21.53 -18.41 3.52
N GLY A 19 20.73 -17.38 3.31
CA GLY A 19 20.55 -16.79 2.00
C GLY A 19 21.90 -16.31 1.46
N PRO A 20 22.15 -16.37 0.13
CA PRO A 20 23.39 -15.88 -0.45
C PRO A 20 23.54 -14.40 -0.09
N ALA A 21 24.57 -14.07 0.68
CA ALA A 21 25.01 -12.71 0.87
C ALA A 21 25.45 -12.21 -0.51
N ARG A 22 24.60 -11.44 -1.20
CA ARG A 22 25.01 -10.71 -2.38
C ARG A 22 26.06 -9.71 -1.92
N ALA A 23 27.32 -10.00 -2.21
CA ALA A 23 28.39 -9.03 -2.08
C ALA A 23 28.01 -7.85 -2.96
N GLU A 24 27.60 -6.74 -2.34
CA GLU A 24 27.38 -5.49 -3.03
C GLU A 24 28.68 -5.14 -3.76
N PRO A 25 28.63 -4.77 -5.05
CA PRO A 25 29.84 -4.45 -5.80
C PRO A 25 30.64 -3.39 -5.03
N ALA A 26 31.91 -3.70 -4.76
CA ALA A 26 32.79 -2.79 -4.07
C ALA A 26 32.96 -1.52 -4.92
N ASP A 27 32.76 -0.35 -4.32
CA ASP A 27 33.02 0.92 -4.99
C ASP A 27 34.53 1.03 -5.27
N PRO A 28 34.97 1.12 -6.54
CA PRO A 28 36.37 1.19 -6.87
C PRO A 28 37.07 2.45 -6.31
N HIS A 29 36.33 3.54 -6.08
CA HIS A 29 36.89 4.78 -5.55
C HIS A 29 37.26 4.65 -4.06
N ILE A 30 36.42 3.97 -3.26
CA ILE A 30 36.71 3.70 -1.86
C ILE A 30 37.95 2.80 -1.71
N ALA A 31 38.05 1.77 -2.55
CA ALA A 31 39.21 0.87 -2.53
C ALA A 31 40.52 1.62 -2.86
N LYS A 32 40.50 2.52 -3.86
CA LYS A 32 41.65 3.37 -4.19
C LYS A 32 41.96 4.38 -3.09
N ALA A 33 40.95 5.02 -2.52
CA ALA A 33 41.12 5.96 -1.41
C ALA A 33 41.81 5.29 -0.21
N ARG A 34 41.41 4.06 0.13
CA ARG A 34 42.07 3.25 1.17
C ARG A 34 43.54 3.00 0.85
N ALA A 35 43.85 2.57 -0.37
CA ALA A 35 45.23 2.37 -0.82
C ALA A 35 46.06 3.66 -0.72
N HIS A 36 45.49 4.81 -1.11
CA HIS A 36 46.16 6.10 -0.99
C HIS A 36 46.36 6.55 0.46
N ILE A 37 45.43 6.23 1.38
CA ILE A 37 45.63 6.49 2.82
C ILE A 37 46.77 5.64 3.37
N ASP A 38 46.84 4.36 2.99
CA ASP A 38 47.91 3.45 3.41
C ASP A 38 49.29 3.91 2.90
N GLU A 39 49.33 4.51 1.70
CA GLU A 39 50.52 5.12 1.10
C GLU A 39 50.81 6.55 1.60
N LEU A 40 50.00 7.09 2.52
CA LEU A 40 50.03 8.48 3.00
C LEU A 40 49.86 9.54 1.89
N ALA A 41 49.32 9.16 0.74
CA ALA A 41 48.97 10.03 -0.38
C ALA A 41 47.60 10.72 -0.15
N LEU A 42 47.51 11.53 0.91
CA LEU A 42 46.25 12.06 1.42
C LEU A 42 45.46 12.94 0.42
N ASP A 43 46.13 13.71 -0.44
CA ASP A 43 45.44 14.52 -1.47
C ASP A 43 44.76 13.64 -2.54
N LEU A 44 45.40 12.53 -2.91
CA LEU A 44 44.82 11.56 -3.85
C LEU A 44 43.65 10.82 -3.20
N ALA A 45 43.79 10.43 -1.94
CA ALA A 45 42.70 9.82 -1.17
C ALA A 45 41.48 10.74 -1.09
N GLN A 46 41.69 12.04 -0.80
CA GLN A 46 40.60 13.02 -0.79
C GLN A 46 39.88 13.07 -2.14
N THR A 47 40.64 13.11 -3.24
CA THR A 47 40.08 13.18 -4.59
C THR A 47 39.22 11.95 -4.91
N GLU A 48 39.68 10.76 -4.57
CA GLU A 48 38.91 9.53 -4.77
C GLU A 48 37.65 9.46 -3.87
N LEU A 49 37.71 9.96 -2.63
CA LEU A 49 36.53 10.05 -1.76
C LEU A 49 35.50 11.06 -2.25
N ASP A 50 35.95 12.20 -2.77
CA ASP A 50 35.08 13.21 -3.41
C ASP A 50 34.39 12.62 -4.66
N LEU A 51 35.08 11.77 -5.43
CA LEU A 51 34.49 11.04 -6.54
C LEU A 51 33.45 10.02 -6.07
N ALA A 52 33.72 9.30 -4.98
CA ALA A 52 32.77 8.36 -4.39
C ALA A 52 31.48 9.05 -3.92
N LEU A 53 31.59 10.22 -3.27
CA LEU A 53 30.41 11.02 -2.87
C LEU A 53 29.57 11.47 -4.06
N ARG A 54 30.23 11.95 -5.13
CA ARG A 54 29.58 12.47 -6.34
C ARG A 54 29.01 11.39 -7.24
N ALA A 55 29.52 10.16 -7.15
CA ALA A 55 28.96 9.01 -7.86
C ALA A 55 27.50 8.75 -7.43
N GLY A 56 27.15 9.13 -6.20
CA GLY A 56 25.83 8.96 -5.63
C GLY A 56 25.53 7.51 -5.27
N ASP A 57 24.29 7.25 -4.86
CA ASP A 57 23.76 5.91 -4.57
C ASP A 57 24.50 5.14 -3.46
N SER A 58 25.39 5.79 -2.69
CA SER A 58 25.97 5.18 -1.49
C SER A 58 24.88 4.94 -0.45
N ASP A 59 24.87 3.75 0.15
CA ASP A 59 24.00 3.49 1.30
C ASP A 59 24.51 4.23 2.56
N ARG A 60 23.70 4.26 3.62
CA ARG A 60 24.04 4.97 4.86
C ARG A 60 25.36 4.48 5.46
N THR A 61 25.61 3.17 5.40
CA THR A 61 26.82 2.53 5.96
C THR A 61 28.07 3.01 5.23
N ARG A 62 28.04 2.98 3.89
CA ARG A 62 29.12 3.44 3.03
C ARG A 62 29.32 4.93 3.13
N LEU A 63 28.25 5.71 3.22
CA LEU A 63 28.34 7.16 3.40
C LEU A 63 29.03 7.53 4.74
N VAL A 64 28.71 6.82 5.82
CA VAL A 64 29.43 6.94 7.11
C VAL A 64 30.90 6.60 6.98
N GLU A 65 31.26 5.58 6.20
CA GLU A 65 32.66 5.21 5.94
C GLU A 65 33.40 6.32 5.16
N ILE A 66 32.80 6.82 4.08
CA ILE A 66 33.38 7.87 3.23
C ILE A 66 33.67 9.13 4.05
N HIS A 67 32.68 9.65 4.79
CA HIS A 67 32.87 10.85 5.62
C HIS A 67 33.86 10.61 6.77
N ARG A 68 33.92 9.40 7.34
CA ARG A 68 34.95 9.06 8.35
C ARG A 68 36.36 9.11 7.76
N MET A 69 36.56 8.56 6.56
CA MET A 69 37.83 8.63 5.85
C MET A 69 38.19 10.07 5.47
N LEU A 70 37.23 10.87 5.00
CA LEU A 70 37.43 12.30 4.72
C LEU A 70 37.85 13.07 5.98
N GLY A 71 37.22 12.79 7.12
CA GLY A 71 37.61 13.37 8.42
C GLY A 71 39.07 13.06 8.78
N ILE A 72 39.49 11.80 8.62
CA ILE A 72 40.89 11.36 8.86
C ILE A 72 41.85 12.05 7.87
N VAL A 73 41.50 12.09 6.59
CA VAL A 73 42.30 12.71 5.53
C VAL A 73 42.47 14.21 5.78
N HIS A 74 41.39 14.92 6.13
CA HIS A 74 41.44 16.34 6.45
C HIS A 74 42.26 16.64 7.71
N ALA A 75 42.16 15.81 8.74
CA ALA A 75 43.02 15.89 9.92
C ALA A 75 44.50 15.71 9.56
N GLY A 76 44.82 14.72 8.71
CA GLY A 76 46.19 14.48 8.24
C GLY A 76 46.76 15.59 7.35
N LEU A 77 45.91 16.30 6.61
CA LEU A 77 46.25 17.46 5.78
C LEU A 77 46.30 18.79 6.56
N ASP A 78 46.29 18.75 7.90
CA ASP A 78 46.26 19.92 8.79
C ASP A 78 45.06 20.87 8.50
N ARG A 79 43.88 20.28 8.21
CA ARG A 79 42.60 20.99 7.99
C ARG A 79 41.57 20.59 9.06
N PRO A 80 41.78 20.96 10.34
CA PRO A 80 40.98 20.46 11.45
C PRO A 80 39.50 20.88 11.38
N GLU A 81 39.20 22.09 10.90
CA GLU A 81 37.81 22.57 10.78
C GLU A 81 36.98 21.68 9.83
N ARG A 82 37.56 21.31 8.68
CA ARG A 82 36.91 20.39 7.74
C ARG A 82 36.76 19.00 8.35
N ALA A 83 37.77 18.51 9.06
CA ALA A 83 37.67 17.23 9.75
C ALA A 83 36.50 17.19 10.76
N VAL A 84 36.29 18.27 11.52
CA VAL A 84 35.15 18.41 12.42
C VAL A 84 33.83 18.32 11.67
N ASP A 85 33.69 19.00 10.53
CA ASP A 85 32.46 18.98 9.73
C ASP A 85 32.14 17.58 9.19
N GLU A 86 33.15 16.87 8.68
CA GLU A 86 33.01 15.48 8.23
C GLU A 86 32.60 14.54 9.38
N PHE A 87 33.21 14.71 10.56
CA PHE A 87 32.84 13.92 11.73
C PHE A 87 31.45 14.27 12.30
N ARG A 88 30.97 15.51 12.14
CA ARG A 88 29.57 15.86 12.46
C ARG A 88 28.60 15.09 11.57
N ILE A 89 28.89 14.97 10.28
CA ILE A 89 28.08 14.16 9.35
C ILE A 89 28.07 12.69 9.81
N VAL A 90 29.25 12.13 10.12
CA VAL A 90 29.36 10.77 10.68
C VAL A 90 28.47 10.60 11.91
N LEU A 91 28.47 11.56 12.85
CA LEU A 91 27.67 11.48 14.08
C LEU A 91 26.18 11.74 13.87
N ALA A 92 25.80 12.53 12.86
CA ALA A 92 24.40 12.71 12.48
C ALA A 92 23.81 11.41 11.90
N LEU A 93 24.61 10.66 11.14
CA LEU A 93 24.23 9.38 10.53
C LEU A 93 24.42 8.18 11.47
N ASP A 94 25.44 8.17 12.32
CA ASP A 94 25.71 7.12 13.30
C ASP A 94 26.18 7.75 14.62
N PRO A 95 25.25 7.97 15.57
CA PRO A 95 25.58 8.59 16.86
C PRO A 95 26.51 7.76 17.74
N ARG A 96 26.68 6.47 17.40
CA ARG A 96 27.55 5.54 18.10
C ARG A 96 28.89 5.36 17.40
N ALA A 97 29.15 6.12 16.34
CA ALA A 97 30.43 6.08 15.67
C ALA A 97 31.56 6.38 16.67
N GLU A 98 32.66 5.67 16.50
CA GLU A 98 33.88 5.83 17.28
C GLU A 98 35.07 5.90 16.32
N VAL A 99 36.12 6.56 16.80
CA VAL A 99 37.41 6.65 16.12
C VAL A 99 38.41 5.86 16.96
N PRO A 100 39.24 4.99 16.36
CA PRO A 100 40.24 4.24 17.12
C PRO A 100 41.16 5.18 17.90
N ALA A 101 41.34 4.93 19.20
CA ALA A 101 42.18 5.74 20.07
C ALA A 101 43.67 5.69 19.69
N GLU A 102 44.06 4.71 18.87
CA GLU A 102 45.39 4.56 18.30
C GLU A 102 45.71 5.62 17.24
N LEU A 103 44.68 6.27 16.68
CA LEU A 103 44.87 7.42 15.79
C LEU A 103 45.35 8.60 16.64
N GLY A 104 46.44 9.25 16.21
CA GLY A 104 47.08 10.32 17.00
C GLY A 104 46.15 11.51 17.30
N PRO A 105 46.57 12.43 18.19
CA PRO A 105 45.75 13.56 18.66
C PRO A 105 45.12 14.39 17.54
N LYS A 106 45.83 14.54 16.41
CA LYS A 106 45.34 15.27 15.22
C LYS A 106 44.01 14.76 14.67
N ILE A 107 43.66 13.50 14.88
CA ILE A 107 42.40 12.90 14.42
C ILE A 107 41.39 12.81 15.56
N VAL A 108 41.85 12.42 16.77
CA VAL A 108 40.98 12.21 17.93
C VAL A 108 40.37 13.53 18.42
N GLU A 109 41.13 14.63 18.42
CA GLU A 109 40.65 15.94 18.87
C GLU A 109 39.50 16.48 18.00
N PRO A 110 39.61 16.56 16.65
CA PRO A 110 38.48 16.96 15.80
C PRO A 110 37.24 16.08 15.97
N PHE A 111 37.40 14.77 16.20
CA PHE A 111 36.27 13.89 16.45
C PHE A 111 35.59 14.20 17.79
N ALA A 112 36.38 14.47 18.84
CA ALA A 112 35.86 14.89 20.14
C ALA A 112 35.11 16.23 20.05
N ASP A 113 35.63 17.19 19.29
CA ASP A 113 34.99 18.49 19.03
C ASP A 113 33.68 18.34 18.26
N ALA A 114 33.66 17.49 17.22
CA ALA A 114 32.45 17.15 16.49
C ALA A 114 31.40 16.54 17.43
N ARG A 115 31.80 15.59 18.28
CA ARG A 115 30.93 14.96 19.29
C ARG A 115 30.38 15.99 20.27
N ALA A 116 31.21 16.87 20.80
CA ALA A 116 30.78 17.96 21.69
C ALA A 116 29.74 18.87 21.00
N SER A 117 29.96 19.23 19.73
CA SER A 117 29.04 20.09 18.97
C SER A 117 27.68 19.45 18.64
N MET A 118 27.63 18.11 18.61
CA MET A 118 26.42 17.33 18.39
C MET A 118 25.68 16.98 19.68
N GLN A 119 26.23 17.30 20.86
CA GLN A 119 25.55 17.07 22.14
C GLN A 119 24.22 17.82 22.20
N GLY A 120 23.15 17.12 22.61
CA GLY A 120 21.80 17.68 22.71
C GLY A 120 21.05 17.80 21.37
N ARG A 121 21.70 17.51 20.23
CA ARG A 121 21.03 17.41 18.93
C ARG A 121 20.52 15.99 18.73
N ALA A 122 19.30 15.85 18.22
CA ALA A 122 18.80 14.55 17.78
C ALA A 122 19.53 14.11 16.50
N PRO A 123 19.77 12.80 16.33
CA PRO A 123 20.38 12.27 15.12
C PRO A 123 19.41 12.32 13.94
N LEU A 124 19.90 12.10 12.72
CA LEU A 124 19.05 12.04 11.53
C LEU A 124 17.98 10.95 11.73
N ALA A 125 16.72 11.40 11.77
CA ALA A 125 15.56 10.57 12.02
C ALA A 125 14.47 10.87 11.00
N VAL A 126 14.00 9.83 10.34
CA VAL A 126 12.96 9.90 9.31
C VAL A 126 11.90 8.86 9.62
N ARG A 127 10.65 9.20 9.36
CA ARG A 127 9.54 8.24 9.42
C ARG A 127 8.65 8.37 8.21
N LEU A 128 7.91 7.30 7.93
CA LEU A 128 6.76 7.36 7.05
C LEU A 128 5.52 7.69 7.86
N GLU A 129 4.69 8.58 7.35
CA GLU A 129 3.34 8.69 7.89
C GLU A 129 2.53 7.43 7.58
N PRO A 130 1.67 6.99 8.51
CA PRO A 130 0.84 5.81 8.30
C PRO A 130 0.03 5.97 7.01
N TYR A 131 0.29 5.07 6.06
CA TYR A 131 -0.49 5.02 4.83
C TYR A 131 -1.95 4.69 5.16
N ARG A 132 -2.87 5.56 4.74
CA ARG A 132 -4.32 5.30 4.79
C ARG A 132 -4.81 4.92 3.40
N ALA A 133 -5.49 3.79 3.31
CA ALA A 133 -6.08 3.32 2.05
C ALA A 133 -6.99 4.41 1.46
N GLY A 134 -6.67 4.87 0.24
CA GLY A 134 -7.35 5.97 -0.43
C GLY A 134 -6.48 7.23 -0.58
N ASN A 135 -5.39 7.36 0.17
CA ASN A 135 -4.39 8.37 -0.11
C ASN A 135 -3.59 7.96 -1.35
N ALA A 136 -3.46 8.87 -2.30
CA ALA A 136 -2.64 8.66 -3.50
C ALA A 136 -1.16 9.00 -3.26
N GLU A 137 -0.78 9.30 -2.01
CA GLU A 137 0.53 9.80 -1.64
C GLU A 137 1.08 9.07 -0.41
N LEU A 138 2.37 8.77 -0.45
CA LEU A 138 3.17 8.33 0.67
C LEU A 138 3.98 9.53 1.16
N VAL A 139 3.83 9.91 2.43
CA VAL A 139 4.50 11.08 2.99
C VAL A 139 5.66 10.65 3.87
N VAL A 140 6.85 11.09 3.50
CA VAL A 140 8.06 10.98 4.33
C VAL A 140 8.14 12.23 5.21
N VAL A 141 8.31 12.03 6.52
CA VAL A 141 8.51 13.10 7.49
C VAL A 141 9.91 12.98 8.06
N VAL A 142 10.70 14.04 7.90
CA VAL A 142 12.02 14.20 8.51
C VAL A 142 11.81 14.78 9.91
N GLU A 143 11.98 13.95 10.93
CA GLU A 143 11.76 14.34 12.33
C GLU A 143 12.92 15.18 12.86
N SER A 144 14.14 14.84 12.44
CA SER A 144 15.35 15.57 12.79
C SER A 144 16.35 15.43 11.67
N ASP A 145 16.93 16.57 11.26
CA ASP A 145 18.05 16.67 10.32
C ASP A 145 18.97 17.80 10.81
N PRO A 146 19.88 17.51 11.76
CA PRO A 146 20.66 18.54 12.45
C PRO A 146 21.64 19.30 11.54
N LEU A 147 21.89 18.80 10.33
CA LEU A 147 22.84 19.35 9.36
C LEU A 147 22.19 19.70 8.01
N ALA A 148 20.86 19.65 7.90
CA ALA A 148 20.11 19.93 6.66
C ALA A 148 20.60 19.12 5.44
N MET A 149 20.95 17.85 5.67
CA MET A 149 21.46 16.93 4.65
C MET A 149 20.38 16.47 3.68
N VAL A 150 19.12 16.36 4.11
CA VAL A 150 18.03 15.84 3.29
C VAL A 150 17.64 16.86 2.22
N LYS A 151 17.71 16.45 0.95
CA LYS A 151 17.27 17.29 -0.20
C LYS A 151 16.00 16.75 -0.88
N GLN A 152 15.85 15.43 -0.90
CA GLN A 152 14.73 14.77 -1.57
C GLN A 152 14.47 13.36 -1.04
N ALA A 153 13.38 12.74 -1.47
CA ALA A 153 13.13 11.32 -1.26
C ALA A 153 12.77 10.64 -2.59
N ARG A 154 13.15 9.37 -2.71
CA ARG A 154 12.92 8.52 -3.88
C ARG A 154 12.18 7.27 -3.42
N GLY A 155 10.96 7.09 -3.91
CA GLY A 155 10.17 5.88 -3.71
C GLY A 155 10.30 4.93 -4.89
N ARG A 156 10.73 3.70 -4.63
CA ARG A 156 10.74 2.58 -5.56
C ARG A 156 9.54 1.68 -5.27
N PHE A 157 8.58 1.66 -6.18
CA PHE A 157 7.30 0.97 -6.04
C PHE A 157 7.26 -0.29 -6.90
N VAL A 158 6.89 -1.41 -6.30
CA VAL A 158 6.59 -2.66 -7.02
C VAL A 158 5.09 -2.71 -7.29
N VAL A 159 4.70 -2.82 -8.56
CA VAL A 159 3.30 -2.86 -9.02
C VAL A 159 2.87 -4.30 -9.25
N GLN A 160 1.60 -4.64 -9.02
CA GLN A 160 1.03 -6.01 -9.11
C GLN A 160 1.41 -6.79 -10.39
N ARG A 161 1.68 -6.13 -11.52
CA ARG A 161 2.12 -6.78 -12.77
C ARG A 161 3.64 -7.02 -12.87
N GLY A 162 4.36 -6.92 -11.74
CA GLY A 162 5.82 -7.04 -11.68
C GLY A 162 6.57 -5.82 -12.24
N GLY A 163 5.86 -4.74 -12.54
CA GLY A 163 6.47 -3.48 -12.97
C GLY A 163 7.09 -2.74 -11.78
N GLU A 164 8.21 -2.08 -12.01
CA GLU A 164 8.82 -1.17 -11.05
C GLU A 164 8.54 0.28 -11.49
N SER A 165 8.20 1.14 -10.55
CA SER A 165 8.02 2.57 -10.80
C SER A 165 8.81 3.35 -9.77
N ILE A 166 9.55 4.35 -10.23
CA ILE A 166 10.34 5.24 -9.39
C ILE A 166 9.66 6.60 -9.38
N VAL A 167 9.42 7.14 -8.19
CA VAL A 167 8.87 8.47 -7.98
C VAL A 167 9.81 9.25 -7.08
N VAL A 168 10.10 10.49 -7.45
CA VAL A 168 10.98 11.38 -6.69
C VAL A 168 10.15 12.57 -6.21
N GLY A 169 10.29 12.92 -4.94
CA GLY A 169 9.70 14.09 -4.33
C GLY A 169 10.78 15.00 -3.74
N PRO A 170 10.81 16.30 -4.09
CA PRO A 170 11.73 17.24 -3.46
C PRO A 170 11.23 17.67 -2.08
N GLY A 171 12.14 18.04 -1.19
CA GLY A 171 11.81 18.66 0.10
C GLY A 171 12.75 18.24 1.23
N ALA A 172 12.72 19.01 2.33
CA ALA A 172 13.62 18.81 3.47
C ALA A 172 12.91 18.36 4.77
N SER A 173 11.61 18.61 4.92
CA SER A 173 10.87 18.31 6.16
C SER A 173 9.72 17.31 5.94
N ARG A 174 8.94 17.52 4.88
CA ARG A 174 7.79 16.70 4.54
C ARG A 174 7.76 16.49 3.03
N ILE A 175 7.93 15.26 2.58
CA ILE A 175 8.12 14.92 1.17
C ILE A 175 6.99 13.99 0.75
N ALA A 176 6.15 14.43 -0.18
CA ALA A 176 5.06 13.63 -0.72
C ALA A 176 5.53 12.86 -1.96
N LEU A 177 5.30 11.56 -1.97
CA LEU A 177 5.60 10.66 -3.09
C LEU A 177 4.28 10.11 -3.62
N ALA A 178 3.95 10.41 -4.87
CA ALA A 178 2.77 9.84 -5.51
C ALA A 178 2.90 8.31 -5.59
N ILE A 179 1.89 7.59 -5.12
CA ILE A 179 1.86 6.13 -5.14
C ILE A 179 1.27 5.69 -6.49
N PRO A 180 2.02 4.95 -7.32
CA PRO A 180 1.50 4.41 -8.56
C PRO A 180 0.32 3.45 -8.30
N ALA A 181 -0.70 3.50 -9.16
CA ALA A 181 -1.86 2.61 -9.03
C ALA A 181 -1.45 1.13 -9.07
N GLY A 182 -1.91 0.35 -8.09
CA GLY A 182 -1.58 -1.06 -7.97
C GLY A 182 -0.20 -1.37 -7.36
N ALA A 183 0.48 -0.39 -6.75
CA ALA A 183 1.72 -0.62 -6.01
C ALA A 183 1.46 -1.46 -4.72
N THR A 184 2.18 -2.56 -4.55
CA THR A 184 2.06 -3.49 -3.41
C THR A 184 3.15 -3.33 -2.37
N ARG A 185 4.32 -2.84 -2.77
CA ARG A 185 5.45 -2.58 -1.90
C ARG A 185 6.12 -1.30 -2.33
N ALA A 186 6.62 -0.53 -1.38
CA ALA A 186 7.52 0.58 -1.66
C ALA A 186 8.77 0.45 -0.79
N SER A 187 9.95 0.67 -1.38
CA SER A 187 11.16 1.08 -0.66
C SER A 187 11.30 2.58 -0.85
N VAL A 188 11.50 3.32 0.23
CA VAL A 188 11.68 4.78 0.19
C VAL A 188 13.06 5.12 0.70
N ALA A 189 13.87 5.71 -0.17
CA ALA A 189 15.18 6.25 0.18
C ALA A 189 15.09 7.77 0.38
N VAL A 190 15.66 8.27 1.48
CA VAL A 190 15.87 9.70 1.73
C VAL A 190 17.27 10.06 1.27
N LEU A 191 17.38 11.09 0.43
CA LEU A 191 18.58 11.38 -0.35
C LEU A 191 19.19 12.74 -0.01
N ASP A 192 20.52 12.83 -0.14
CA ASP A 192 21.28 14.09 -0.09
C ASP A 192 21.32 14.80 -1.45
N GLU A 193 22.23 15.79 -1.61
CA GLU A 193 22.42 16.54 -2.85
C GLU A 193 23.11 15.76 -3.98
N HIS A 194 23.70 14.61 -3.65
CA HIS A 194 24.42 13.73 -4.58
C HIS A 194 23.68 12.41 -4.81
N ASP A 195 22.41 12.30 -4.42
CA ASP A 195 21.63 11.06 -4.48
C ASP A 195 22.17 9.91 -3.59
N ASN A 196 22.95 10.20 -2.54
CA ASN A 196 23.30 9.18 -1.54
C ASN A 196 22.15 8.92 -0.58
N ARG A 197 21.98 7.67 -0.17
CA ARG A 197 20.88 7.21 0.69
C ARG A 197 21.23 7.42 2.17
N LEU A 198 20.65 8.47 2.76
CA LEU A 198 20.79 8.81 4.18
C LEU A 198 19.99 7.86 5.08
N ALA A 199 18.83 7.40 4.59
CA ALA A 199 17.97 6.44 5.25
C ALA A 199 17.11 5.70 4.23
N GLU A 200 16.74 4.45 4.54
CA GLU A 200 15.86 3.62 3.73
C GLU A 200 14.72 3.07 4.60
N LEU A 201 13.50 3.13 4.07
CA LEU A 201 12.28 2.73 4.74
C LEU A 201 11.49 1.80 3.82
N ASP A 202 11.39 0.54 4.18
CA ASP A 202 10.52 -0.42 3.51
C ASP A 202 9.10 -0.37 4.06
N VAL A 203 8.12 -0.23 3.19
CA VAL A 203 6.70 -0.26 3.55
C VAL A 203 5.94 -1.25 2.67
N ALA A 204 5.25 -2.17 3.33
CA ALA A 204 4.21 -2.95 2.69
C ALA A 204 3.00 -2.04 2.48
N LEU A 205 2.69 -1.75 1.21
CA LEU A 205 1.48 -1.03 0.88
C LEU A 205 0.36 -2.05 0.96
N ALA A 206 -0.51 -1.91 1.96
CA ALA A 206 -1.74 -2.69 2.02
C ALA A 206 -2.60 -2.29 0.81
N VAL A 207 -2.40 -2.97 -0.30
CA VAL A 207 -3.30 -2.89 -1.44
C VAL A 207 -4.60 -3.45 -0.92
N ARG A 208 -5.56 -2.57 -0.66
CA ARG A 208 -6.93 -3.01 -0.75
C ARG A 208 -7.06 -3.53 -2.17
N ASP A 209 -7.21 -4.84 -2.31
CA ASP A 209 -7.62 -5.46 -3.56
C ASP A 209 -8.96 -4.82 -3.91
N THR A 210 -8.91 -3.71 -4.64
CA THR A 210 -10.09 -3.11 -5.27
C THR A 210 -10.60 -4.03 -6.38
N SER A 211 -9.86 -5.11 -6.68
CA SER A 211 -10.26 -6.24 -7.49
C SER A 211 -11.02 -7.33 -6.74
N GLU A 212 -11.56 -7.10 -5.53
CA GLU A 212 -12.84 -7.75 -5.21
C GLU A 212 -13.86 -7.22 -6.22
N GLN A 213 -13.81 -7.78 -7.44
CA GLN A 213 -14.93 -7.76 -8.34
C GLN A 213 -16.10 -8.20 -7.47
N PRO A 214 -17.16 -7.38 -7.34
CA PRO A 214 -18.32 -7.80 -6.58
C PRO A 214 -18.67 -9.18 -7.12
N GLY A 215 -18.72 -10.17 -6.22
CA GLY A 215 -19.09 -11.53 -6.58
C GLY A 215 -20.39 -11.50 -7.37
N ILE A 216 -20.75 -12.57 -8.08
CA ILE A 216 -21.90 -12.57 -9.00
C ILE A 216 -23.16 -11.93 -8.36
N PHE A 217 -23.38 -12.14 -7.06
CA PHE A 217 -24.48 -11.56 -6.27
C PHE A 217 -24.37 -10.05 -5.93
N GLY A 218 -23.20 -9.43 -6.05
CA GLY A 218 -23.00 -7.99 -5.88
C GLY A 218 -23.20 -7.18 -7.16
N ARG A 219 -23.44 -7.84 -8.31
CA ARG A 219 -23.73 -7.16 -9.58
C ARG A 219 -25.23 -6.87 -9.67
N TRP A 220 -25.61 -5.58 -9.72
CA TRP A 220 -27.03 -5.20 -9.83
C TRP A 220 -27.73 -5.82 -11.04
N THR A 221 -27.00 -6.03 -12.15
CA THR A 221 -27.56 -6.62 -13.37
C THR A 221 -28.10 -8.04 -13.16
N VAL A 222 -27.50 -8.81 -12.24
CA VAL A 222 -27.99 -10.16 -11.91
C VAL A 222 -29.36 -10.07 -11.25
N TRP A 223 -29.50 -9.20 -10.25
CA TRP A 223 -30.78 -9.00 -9.56
C TRP A 223 -31.82 -8.30 -10.44
N GLY A 224 -31.41 -7.36 -11.30
CA GLY A 224 -32.27 -6.75 -12.31
C GLY A 224 -32.81 -7.80 -13.30
N GLY A 225 -31.96 -8.73 -13.74
CA GLY A 225 -32.39 -9.86 -14.57
C GLY A 225 -33.39 -10.78 -13.86
N VAL A 226 -33.14 -11.12 -12.60
CA VAL A 226 -34.09 -11.91 -11.78
C VAL A 226 -35.43 -11.19 -11.63
N ALA A 227 -35.41 -9.88 -11.38
CA ALA A 227 -36.63 -9.08 -11.23
C ALA A 227 -37.48 -9.10 -12.51
N ILE A 228 -36.85 -8.89 -13.67
CA ILE A 228 -37.52 -8.93 -14.98
C ILE A 228 -38.08 -10.34 -15.26
N GLY A 229 -37.28 -11.39 -15.03
CA GLY A 229 -37.69 -12.78 -15.25
C GLY A 229 -38.88 -13.18 -14.39
N ALA A 230 -38.82 -12.91 -13.07
CA ALA A 230 -39.92 -13.20 -12.15
C ALA A 230 -41.18 -12.38 -12.48
N GLY A 231 -41.03 -11.11 -12.85
CA GLY A 231 -42.15 -10.26 -13.25
C GLY A 231 -42.87 -10.77 -14.52
N ALA A 232 -42.11 -11.21 -15.53
CA ALA A 232 -42.67 -11.80 -16.74
C ALA A 232 -43.46 -13.09 -16.47
N VAL A 233 -42.93 -13.98 -15.61
CA VAL A 233 -43.64 -15.19 -15.18
C VAL A 233 -44.93 -14.82 -14.44
N GLY A 234 -44.87 -13.87 -13.50
CA GLY A 234 -46.04 -13.40 -12.75
C GLY A 234 -47.15 -12.86 -13.65
N LEU A 235 -46.79 -12.03 -14.64
CA LEU A 235 -47.73 -11.51 -15.65
C LEU A 235 -48.36 -12.63 -16.48
N GLY A 236 -47.56 -13.61 -16.94
CA GLY A 236 -48.08 -14.75 -17.70
C GLY A 236 -49.13 -15.55 -16.92
N PHE A 237 -48.85 -15.85 -15.65
CA PHE A 237 -49.80 -16.57 -14.79
C PHE A 237 -51.03 -15.73 -14.42
N ALA A 238 -50.88 -14.41 -14.23
CA ALA A 238 -52.00 -13.52 -13.98
C ALA A 238 -52.97 -13.45 -15.17
N LEU A 239 -52.43 -13.37 -16.40
CA LEU A 239 -53.25 -13.43 -17.62
C LEU A 239 -53.95 -14.79 -17.78
N ALA A 240 -53.23 -15.89 -17.49
CA ALA A 240 -53.81 -17.23 -17.54
C ALA A 240 -54.85 -17.49 -16.44
N ALA A 241 -54.77 -16.81 -15.29
CA ALA A 241 -55.79 -16.86 -14.24
C ALA A 241 -57.05 -16.10 -14.70
N ARG A 242 -56.88 -14.95 -15.35
CA ARG A 242 -57.99 -14.17 -15.92
C ARG A 242 -58.74 -14.93 -17.00
N SER A 243 -58.03 -15.69 -17.84
CA SER A 243 -58.69 -16.54 -18.83
C SER A 243 -59.51 -17.67 -18.18
N THR A 244 -59.01 -18.27 -17.11
CA THR A 244 -59.75 -19.29 -16.33
C THR A 244 -60.99 -18.71 -15.64
N GLN A 245 -60.93 -17.47 -15.16
CA GLN A 245 -62.12 -16.78 -14.64
C GLN A 245 -63.17 -16.53 -15.72
N ALA A 246 -62.75 -16.10 -16.92
CA ALA A 246 -63.68 -15.93 -18.02
C ALA A 246 -64.37 -17.26 -18.43
N GLU A 247 -63.65 -18.39 -18.37
CA GLU A 247 -64.23 -19.73 -18.59
C GLU A 247 -65.21 -20.13 -17.48
N LEU A 248 -64.92 -19.79 -16.22
CA LEU A 248 -65.82 -20.00 -15.08
C LEU A 248 -67.10 -19.16 -15.22
N ASP A 249 -66.98 -17.88 -15.60
CA ASP A 249 -68.11 -16.98 -15.83
C ASP A 249 -69.01 -17.47 -16.97
N GLU A 250 -68.43 -18.12 -17.99
CA GLU A 250 -69.18 -18.76 -19.09
C GLU A 250 -69.90 -20.04 -18.61
N LEU A 251 -69.27 -20.84 -17.75
CA LEU A 251 -69.87 -22.05 -17.17
C LEU A 251 -71.00 -21.73 -16.18
N GLU A 252 -70.89 -20.65 -15.40
CA GLU A 252 -71.96 -20.19 -14.49
C GLU A 252 -73.24 -19.80 -15.25
N GLN A 253 -73.13 -19.41 -16.52
CA GLN A 253 -74.27 -19.10 -17.37
C GLN A 253 -74.98 -20.37 -17.90
N MET A 254 -74.39 -21.56 -17.75
CA MET A 254 -75.04 -22.83 -18.10
C MET A 254 -75.97 -23.29 -16.98
N ALA A 255 -77.17 -23.79 -17.34
CA ALA A 255 -78.20 -24.15 -16.36
C ALA A 255 -77.83 -25.33 -15.43
N MET A 256 -76.90 -26.20 -15.83
CA MET A 256 -76.31 -27.27 -15.00
C MET A 256 -74.91 -27.66 -15.51
N PRO A 257 -73.84 -26.95 -15.12
CA PRO A 257 -72.48 -27.35 -15.46
C PRO A 257 -72.09 -28.63 -14.67
N PRO A 258 -71.31 -29.55 -15.26
CA PRO A 258 -70.83 -30.73 -14.56
C PRO A 258 -69.87 -30.33 -13.42
N PHE A 259 -70.22 -30.68 -12.18
CA PHE A 259 -69.47 -30.30 -10.96
C PHE A 259 -67.97 -30.60 -11.01
N SER A 260 -67.57 -31.73 -11.59
CA SER A 260 -66.14 -32.11 -11.68
C SER A 260 -65.29 -31.13 -12.51
N ARG A 261 -65.88 -30.44 -13.49
CA ARG A 261 -65.17 -29.42 -14.28
C ARG A 261 -64.99 -28.11 -13.52
N VAL A 262 -65.95 -27.76 -12.66
CA VAL A 262 -65.91 -26.54 -11.86
C VAL A 262 -64.78 -26.63 -10.83
N ASP A 263 -64.68 -27.75 -10.12
CA ASP A 263 -63.61 -27.97 -9.13
C ASP A 263 -62.22 -27.98 -9.77
N GLU A 264 -62.06 -28.62 -10.94
CA GLU A 264 -60.77 -28.68 -11.64
C GLU A 264 -60.32 -27.30 -12.17
N LEU A 265 -61.26 -26.42 -12.50
CA LEU A 265 -60.97 -25.05 -12.93
C LEU A 265 -60.67 -24.14 -11.74
N ASP A 266 -61.40 -24.27 -10.62
CA ASP A 266 -61.11 -23.50 -9.40
C ASP A 266 -59.72 -23.85 -8.84
N ASP A 267 -59.39 -25.15 -8.75
CA ASP A 267 -58.07 -25.59 -8.27
C ASP A 267 -56.92 -25.08 -9.15
N ARG A 268 -57.10 -25.10 -10.49
CA ARG A 268 -56.15 -24.52 -11.44
C ARG A 268 -56.04 -23.00 -11.27
N GLY A 269 -57.16 -22.30 -11.12
CA GLY A 269 -57.21 -20.87 -10.87
C GLY A 269 -56.44 -20.47 -9.61
N ARG A 270 -56.72 -21.13 -8.48
CA ARG A 270 -56.03 -20.89 -7.20
C ARG A 270 -54.53 -21.12 -7.30
N ARG A 271 -54.11 -22.22 -7.93
CA ARG A 271 -52.68 -22.51 -8.11
C ARG A 271 -51.98 -21.46 -8.97
N ARG A 272 -52.61 -21.00 -10.05
CA ARG A 272 -52.06 -19.96 -10.94
C ARG A 272 -51.94 -18.62 -10.21
N THR A 273 -52.95 -18.22 -9.45
CA THR A 273 -52.93 -16.99 -8.62
C THR A 273 -51.84 -17.04 -7.55
N LEU A 274 -51.66 -18.19 -6.88
CA LEU A 274 -50.58 -18.37 -5.91
C LEU A 274 -49.20 -18.22 -6.56
N ILE A 275 -48.99 -18.85 -7.72
CA ILE A 275 -47.73 -18.72 -8.47
C ILE A 275 -47.48 -17.26 -8.88
N ALA A 276 -48.52 -16.56 -9.37
CA ALA A 276 -48.41 -15.15 -9.74
C ALA A 276 -47.99 -14.27 -8.55
N ASN A 277 -48.61 -14.44 -7.38
CA ASN A 277 -48.28 -13.66 -6.17
C ASN A 277 -46.85 -13.92 -5.70
N ILE A 278 -46.40 -15.17 -5.69
CA ILE A 278 -45.02 -15.53 -5.34
C ILE A 278 -44.03 -14.89 -6.33
N ALA A 279 -44.33 -14.95 -7.63
CA ALA A 279 -43.50 -14.39 -8.68
C ALA A 279 -43.38 -12.85 -8.57
N PHE A 280 -44.49 -12.14 -8.32
CA PHE A 280 -44.47 -10.70 -8.09
C PHE A 280 -43.73 -10.31 -6.80
N GLY A 281 -43.88 -11.09 -5.72
CA GLY A 281 -43.12 -10.89 -4.49
C GLY A 281 -41.61 -11.02 -4.71
N ALA A 282 -41.18 -12.07 -5.42
CA ALA A 282 -39.78 -12.26 -5.78
C ALA A 282 -39.24 -11.14 -6.70
N ALA A 283 -40.05 -10.72 -7.67
CA ALA A 283 -39.70 -9.63 -8.58
C ALA A 283 -39.48 -8.30 -7.82
N GLY A 284 -40.40 -7.95 -6.90
CA GLY A 284 -40.28 -6.75 -6.08
C GLY A 284 -39.04 -6.76 -5.20
N ALA A 285 -38.77 -7.87 -4.50
CA ALA A 285 -37.58 -8.00 -3.66
C ALA A 285 -36.28 -7.88 -4.48
N ALA A 286 -36.20 -8.56 -5.63
CA ALA A 286 -35.04 -8.50 -6.51
C ALA A 286 -34.83 -7.09 -7.11
N ALA A 287 -35.91 -6.38 -7.45
CA ALA A 287 -35.85 -5.00 -7.93
C ALA A 287 -35.28 -4.05 -6.87
N VAL A 288 -35.71 -4.17 -5.61
CA VAL A 288 -35.18 -3.37 -4.49
C VAL A 288 -33.68 -3.62 -4.30
N VAL A 289 -33.25 -4.88 -4.26
CA VAL A 289 -31.82 -5.23 -4.13
C VAL A 289 -31.01 -4.68 -5.32
N SER A 290 -31.52 -4.84 -6.54
CA SER A 290 -30.90 -4.28 -7.75
C SER A 290 -30.71 -2.76 -7.64
N THR A 291 -31.75 -2.02 -7.22
CA THR A 291 -31.68 -0.56 -7.04
C THR A 291 -30.68 -0.16 -5.95
N ILE A 292 -30.66 -0.84 -4.80
CA ILE A 292 -29.69 -0.57 -3.73
C ILE A 292 -28.26 -0.78 -4.24
N LEU A 293 -28.00 -1.87 -4.95
CA LEU A 293 -26.68 -2.16 -5.52
C LEU A 293 -26.28 -1.16 -6.60
N PHE A 294 -27.23 -0.70 -7.41
CA PHE A 294 -26.99 0.34 -8.42
C PHE A 294 -26.57 1.66 -7.78
N VAL A 295 -27.29 2.09 -6.73
CA VAL A 295 -27.00 3.32 -5.99
C VAL A 295 -25.66 3.26 -5.25
N ARG A 296 -25.28 2.09 -4.73
CA ARG A 296 -24.02 1.91 -3.99
C ARG A 296 -22.77 1.80 -4.87
N ARG A 297 -22.90 1.86 -6.20
CA ARG A 297 -21.73 1.79 -7.07
C ARG A 297 -20.78 2.96 -6.80
N PRO A 298 -19.47 2.71 -6.64
CA PRO A 298 -18.49 3.80 -6.61
C PRO A 298 -18.61 4.61 -7.90
N GLY A 299 -18.98 5.89 -7.78
CA GLY A 299 -19.20 6.81 -8.89
C GLY A 299 -20.67 7.19 -9.19
N ALA A 300 -21.65 6.48 -8.62
CA ALA A 300 -23.05 6.92 -8.69
C ALA A 300 -23.24 8.15 -7.77
N ARG A 301 -23.77 9.24 -8.31
CA ARG A 301 -24.13 10.42 -7.52
C ARG A 301 -25.63 10.40 -7.30
N VAL A 302 -26.04 10.36 -6.04
CA VAL A 302 -27.45 10.51 -5.66
C VAL A 302 -27.64 11.92 -5.13
N ALA A 303 -28.46 12.70 -5.83
CA ALA A 303 -28.97 13.97 -5.35
C ALA A 303 -30.41 13.77 -4.90
N VAL A 304 -30.74 14.17 -3.68
CA VAL A 304 -32.13 14.23 -3.21
C VAL A 304 -32.54 15.69 -3.21
N ALA A 305 -33.56 16.03 -3.98
CA ALA A 305 -34.13 17.37 -4.03
C ALA A 305 -35.56 17.35 -3.48
N PRO A 306 -35.97 18.33 -2.66
CA PRO A 306 -37.37 18.45 -2.24
C PRO A 306 -38.26 18.80 -3.45
N ALA A 307 -39.44 18.19 -3.53
CA ALA A 307 -40.49 18.46 -4.51
C ALA A 307 -41.81 18.78 -3.80
N PRO A 308 -42.76 19.50 -4.43
CA PRO A 308 -44.00 19.96 -3.78
C PRO A 308 -44.82 18.85 -3.11
N ASP A 309 -44.76 17.63 -3.65
CA ASP A 309 -45.50 16.46 -3.16
C ASP A 309 -44.58 15.33 -2.65
N GLY A 310 -43.30 15.59 -2.39
CA GLY A 310 -42.38 14.57 -1.87
C GLY A 310 -40.90 14.84 -2.09
N ALA A 311 -40.11 13.77 -2.23
CA ALA A 311 -38.69 13.85 -2.53
C ALA A 311 -38.42 13.34 -3.94
N LEU A 312 -37.69 14.13 -4.74
CA LEU A 312 -37.18 13.71 -6.03
C LEU A 312 -35.76 13.17 -5.84
N VAL A 313 -35.58 11.88 -6.09
CA VAL A 313 -34.27 11.24 -6.04
C VAL A 313 -33.71 11.22 -7.47
N LEU A 314 -32.72 12.08 -7.72
CA LEU A 314 -31.96 12.14 -8.96
C LEU A 314 -30.73 11.24 -8.82
N ILE A 315 -30.71 10.15 -9.58
CA ILE A 315 -29.55 9.25 -9.65
C ILE A 315 -28.87 9.51 -10.98
N SER A 316 -27.64 10.03 -10.95
CA SER A 316 -26.81 10.16 -12.15
C SER A 316 -25.61 9.23 -12.07
N GLY A 317 -25.35 8.53 -13.17
CA GLY A 317 -24.21 7.64 -13.34
C GLY A 317 -23.82 7.61 -14.81
N GLY A 318 -22.52 7.62 -15.10
CA GLY A 318 -22.02 7.34 -16.45
C GLY A 318 -22.30 5.87 -16.77
N PHE A 319 -23.05 5.62 -17.85
CA PHE A 319 -23.25 4.28 -18.40
C PHE A 319 -22.02 3.81 -19.17
#